data_AF-A0A0F4NPT4-F1
#
_entry.id   AF-A0A0F4NPT4-F1
#
_cell.length_a   1.000
_cell.length_b   1.000
_cell.length_c   1.000
_cell.angle_alpha   90.00
_cell.angle_beta   90.00
_cell.angle_gamma   90.00
#
_symmetry.space_group_name_H-M   'P 1'
#
loop_
_entity.id
_entity.type
_entity.pdbx_description
1 polymer ?
#
loop_
_entity_poly.entity_id
_entity_poly.type
_entity_poly.pdbx_seq_one_letter_code
_entity_poly.pdbx_strand_id
1 'polypeptide(L)'
;MSYLTLDEYQRKWIFTHQSMPVPEQDLEAIKPMTQARASQLWKENISAQSPDAERLSSSDWPMKESNWQQSVDWMAAWEADEDALPPEVAEFIDWQDDVTVYFCYEKYNVIETKWSVFKKHWKNFLFYDDGPILIGRRRKEALWFDTQGTVKLGFRN
;
A
#
# COMPACT_ATOMS: atom_id res chain seq x y z
N MET A 1 14.97 16.50 -3.92
CA MET A 1 14.65 15.19 -4.52
C MET A 1 13.34 14.70 -3.92
N SER A 2 12.52 13.97 -4.70
CA SER A 2 11.20 13.47 -4.24
C SER A 2 11.24 12.04 -3.71
N TYR A 3 12.31 11.30 -4.02
CA TYR A 3 12.48 9.90 -3.67
C TYR A 3 13.83 9.68 -2.98
N LEU A 4 13.88 8.64 -2.15
CA LEU A 4 15.07 8.08 -1.54
C LEU A 4 15.58 6.94 -2.41
N THR A 5 16.88 6.69 -2.38
CA THR A 5 17.42 5.39 -2.81
C THR A 5 16.98 4.29 -1.84
N LEU A 6 16.99 3.03 -2.28
CA LEU A 6 16.70 1.91 -1.37
C LEU A 6 17.69 1.85 -0.21
N ASP A 7 18.95 2.26 -0.39
CA ASP A 7 19.93 2.26 0.69
C ASP A 7 19.66 3.30 1.77
N GLU A 8 19.07 4.44 1.40
CA GLU A 8 18.61 5.48 2.33
C GLU A 8 17.28 5.12 3.00
N TYR A 9 16.55 4.12 2.47
CA TYR A 9 15.26 3.72 3.00
C TYR A 9 15.42 2.83 4.24
N GLN A 10 15.01 3.35 5.40
CA GLN A 10 15.15 2.65 6.69
C GLN A 10 14.48 1.28 6.73
N ARG A 11 13.37 1.10 5.98
CA ARG A 11 12.62 -0.16 5.92
C ARG A 11 12.99 -1.02 4.70
N LYS A 12 14.15 -0.82 4.08
CA LYS A 12 14.58 -1.61 2.89
C LYS A 12 14.59 -3.12 3.10
N TRP A 13 14.73 -3.56 4.36
CA TRP A 13 14.72 -4.97 4.73
C TRP A 13 13.46 -5.72 4.27
N ILE A 14 12.31 -5.03 4.07
CA ILE A 14 11.08 -5.65 3.56
C ILE A 14 11.23 -6.16 2.11
N PHE A 15 12.12 -5.55 1.32
CA PHE A 15 12.38 -5.93 -0.08
C PHE A 15 13.68 -6.70 -0.27
N THR A 16 14.54 -6.73 0.74
CA THR A 16 15.81 -7.46 0.73
C THR A 16 15.78 -8.71 1.62
N HIS A 17 14.58 -9.16 2.01
CA HIS A 17 14.42 -10.35 2.84
C HIS A 17 14.77 -11.61 2.04
N GLN A 18 15.63 -12.47 2.58
CA GLN A 18 16.17 -13.62 1.83
C GLN A 18 15.11 -14.65 1.43
N SER A 19 14.02 -14.78 2.21
CA SER A 19 12.93 -15.70 1.89
C SER A 19 12.01 -15.23 0.77
N MET A 20 11.99 -13.92 0.46
CA MET A 20 11.15 -13.33 -0.58
C MET A 20 11.98 -12.32 -1.39
N PRO A 21 12.93 -12.81 -2.21
CA PRO A 21 13.84 -11.95 -2.94
C PRO A 21 13.12 -11.20 -4.07
N VAL A 22 13.32 -9.88 -4.10
CA VAL A 22 12.84 -9.02 -5.18
C VAL A 22 13.96 -8.83 -6.21
N PRO A 23 13.73 -9.14 -7.52
CA PRO A 23 14.74 -8.91 -8.56
C PRO A 23 15.12 -7.43 -8.70
N GLU A 24 16.35 -7.16 -9.11
CA GLU A 24 16.89 -5.79 -9.24
C GLU A 24 16.00 -4.88 -10.11
N GLN A 25 15.50 -5.40 -11.23
CA GLN A 25 14.58 -4.67 -12.11
C GLN A 25 13.30 -4.21 -11.41
N ASP A 26 12.76 -5.03 -10.51
CA ASP A 26 11.55 -4.70 -9.75
C ASP A 26 11.89 -3.76 -8.57
N LEU A 27 13.07 -3.93 -7.96
CA LEU A 27 13.58 -3.01 -6.92
C LEU A 27 13.72 -1.58 -7.44
N GLU A 28 14.17 -1.37 -8.68
CA GLU A 28 14.25 -0.04 -9.30
C GLU A 28 12.89 0.66 -9.44
N ALA A 29 11.81 -0.12 -9.54
CA ALA A 29 10.45 0.38 -9.63
C ALA A 29 9.85 0.72 -8.26
N ILE A 30 10.42 0.22 -7.16
CA ILE A 30 10.04 0.50 -5.78
C ILE A 30 10.72 1.79 -5.35
N LYS A 31 9.96 2.87 -5.24
CA LYS A 31 10.47 4.23 -5.01
C LYS A 31 9.95 4.79 -3.69
N PRO A 32 10.67 4.59 -2.57
CA PRO A 32 10.34 5.23 -1.31
C PRO A 32 10.41 6.75 -1.46
N MET A 33 9.39 7.46 -0.99
CA MET A 33 9.35 8.92 -1.05
C MET A 33 10.19 9.54 0.08
N THR A 34 10.71 10.75 -0.17
CA THR A 34 11.22 11.57 0.94
C THR A 34 10.07 11.95 1.87
N GLN A 35 10.37 12.20 3.15
CA GLN A 35 9.35 12.56 4.15
C GLN A 35 8.50 13.76 3.71
N ALA A 36 9.13 14.78 3.10
CA ALA A 36 8.42 15.94 2.56
C ALA A 36 7.39 15.54 1.49
N ARG A 37 7.78 14.70 0.53
CA ARG A 37 6.89 14.25 -0.55
C ARG A 37 5.80 13.31 -0.04
N ALA A 38 6.16 12.36 0.83
CA ALA A 38 5.21 11.44 1.47
C ALA A 38 4.13 12.22 2.23
N SER A 39 4.54 13.21 3.03
CA SER A 39 3.60 14.00 3.84
C SER A 39 2.62 14.82 3.02
N GLN A 40 3.06 15.33 1.87
CA GLN A 40 2.19 16.01 0.92
C GLN A 40 1.17 15.04 0.33
N LEU A 41 1.64 13.88 -0.16
CA LEU A 41 0.76 12.86 -0.74
C LEU A 41 -0.27 12.36 0.27
N TRP A 42 0.16 12.05 1.49
CA TRP A 42 -0.72 11.64 2.58
C TRP A 42 -1.77 12.70 2.89
N LYS A 43 -1.36 13.97 3.02
CA LYS A 43 -2.28 15.09 3.27
C LYS A 43 -3.33 15.25 2.17
N GLU A 44 -2.94 15.04 0.92
CA GLU A 44 -3.82 15.19 -0.24
C GLU A 44 -4.75 13.99 -0.45
N ASN A 45 -4.36 12.78 -0.04
CA ASN A 45 -5.04 11.55 -0.43
C ASN A 45 -5.61 10.71 0.72
N ILE A 46 -5.12 10.88 1.95
CA ILE A 46 -5.44 10.03 3.11
C ILE A 46 -6.05 10.87 4.23
N SER A 47 -5.24 11.72 4.87
CA SER A 47 -5.68 12.56 5.99
C SER A 47 -4.86 13.83 6.11
N ALA A 48 -5.55 14.95 6.36
CA ALA A 48 -4.88 16.23 6.59
C ALA A 48 -4.30 16.40 8.00
N GLN A 49 -4.78 15.62 8.97
CA GLN A 49 -4.50 15.80 10.40
C GLN A 49 -3.84 14.58 11.03
N SER A 50 -4.32 13.39 10.69
CA SER A 50 -3.85 12.13 11.25
C SER A 50 -2.54 11.69 10.58
N PRO A 51 -1.56 11.22 11.35
CA PRO A 51 -0.26 10.80 10.80
C PRO A 51 -0.19 9.34 10.35
N ASP A 52 -1.12 8.48 10.76
CA ASP A 52 -1.15 7.04 10.44
C ASP A 52 -2.60 6.52 10.55
N ALA A 53 -2.78 5.23 10.23
CA ALA A 53 -4.07 4.56 10.23
C ALA A 53 -4.70 4.43 11.63
N GLU A 54 -3.91 4.13 12.66
CA GLU A 54 -4.40 3.99 14.04
C GLU A 54 -4.99 5.30 14.58
N ARG A 55 -4.46 6.44 14.14
CA ARG A 55 -4.87 7.77 14.60
C ARG A 55 -5.81 8.48 13.65
N LEU A 56 -6.41 7.79 12.67
CA LEU A 56 -7.42 8.36 11.79
C LEU A 56 -8.64 8.85 12.58
N SER A 57 -9.08 10.07 12.27
CA SER A 57 -10.26 10.68 12.88
C SER A 57 -11.53 10.33 12.13
N SER A 58 -12.69 10.46 12.77
CA SER A 58 -13.99 10.27 12.12
C SER A 58 -14.25 11.20 10.92
N SER A 59 -13.44 12.27 10.78
CA SER A 59 -13.52 13.18 9.63
C SER A 59 -12.78 12.67 8.39
N ASP A 60 -11.81 11.76 8.58
CA ASP A 60 -11.01 11.21 7.50
C ASP A 60 -11.83 10.20 6.69
N TRP A 61 -11.65 10.22 5.37
CA TRP A 61 -12.44 9.36 4.49
C TRP A 61 -12.28 7.86 4.78
N PRO A 62 -11.11 7.32 5.20
CA PRO A 62 -11.02 5.89 5.51
C PRO A 62 -11.91 5.49 6.69
N MET A 63 -12.27 6.43 7.58
CA MET A 63 -13.13 6.15 8.73
C MET A 63 -14.64 6.13 8.41
N LYS A 64 -15.00 6.44 7.16
CA LYS A 64 -16.41 6.41 6.73
C LYS A 64 -16.72 5.01 6.20
N GLU A 65 -17.49 4.23 6.96
CA GLU A 65 -17.89 2.87 6.57
C GLU A 65 -18.51 2.79 5.18
N SER A 66 -19.27 3.81 4.78
CA SER A 66 -19.89 3.89 3.45
C SER A 66 -18.90 3.94 2.27
N ASN A 67 -17.61 4.16 2.54
CA ASN A 67 -16.57 4.10 1.51
C ASN A 67 -16.08 2.67 1.23
N TRP A 68 -16.39 1.71 2.11
CA TRP A 68 -15.92 0.33 2.02
C TRP A 68 -17.08 -0.60 1.64
N GLN A 69 -16.82 -1.53 0.73
CA GLN A 69 -17.84 -2.44 0.20
C GLN A 69 -17.71 -3.86 0.74
N GLN A 70 -16.48 -4.30 0.97
CA GLN A 70 -16.17 -5.65 1.38
C GLN A 70 -14.87 -5.69 2.19
N SER A 71 -14.71 -6.75 2.98
CA SER A 71 -13.48 -7.08 3.70
C SER A 71 -13.09 -8.51 3.36
N VAL A 72 -11.80 -8.72 3.08
CA VAL A 72 -11.25 -9.99 2.61
C VAL A 72 -10.09 -10.39 3.52
N ASP A 73 -9.97 -11.67 3.86
CA ASP A 73 -8.83 -12.19 4.59
C ASP A 73 -7.61 -12.26 3.66
N TRP A 74 -6.65 -11.36 3.87
CA TRP A 74 -5.39 -11.39 3.11
C TRP A 74 -4.34 -12.26 3.78
N MET A 75 -4.43 -12.47 5.10
CA MET A 75 -3.42 -13.19 5.87
C MET A 75 -3.39 -14.67 5.47
N ALA A 76 -4.55 -15.29 5.25
CA ALA A 76 -4.63 -16.64 4.73
C ALA A 76 -3.93 -16.79 3.35
N ALA A 77 -4.10 -15.81 2.46
CA ALA A 77 -3.41 -15.80 1.17
C ALA A 77 -1.91 -15.49 1.28
N TRP A 78 -1.51 -14.74 2.32
CA TRP A 78 -0.11 -14.40 2.57
C TRP A 78 0.68 -15.61 3.05
N GLU A 79 0.08 -16.42 3.93
CA GLU A 79 0.65 -17.67 4.46
C GLU A 79 0.66 -18.82 3.43
N ALA A 80 -0.16 -18.73 2.38
CA ALA A 80 -0.17 -19.72 1.31
C ALA A 80 1.13 -19.72 0.48
N ASP A 81 1.45 -20.87 -0.12
CA ASP A 81 2.60 -20.99 -1.02
C ASP A 81 2.42 -20.21 -2.34
N GLU A 82 1.17 -19.85 -2.69
CA GLU A 82 0.86 -19.10 -3.90
C GLU A 82 1.19 -17.61 -3.73
N ASP A 83 1.84 -17.00 -4.72
CA ASP A 83 2.18 -15.57 -4.72
C ASP A 83 1.02 -14.66 -5.14
N ALA A 84 -0.15 -15.23 -5.44
CA ALA A 84 -1.30 -14.48 -5.90
C ALA A 84 -1.93 -13.63 -4.77
N LEU A 85 -2.41 -12.44 -5.11
CA LEU A 85 -3.31 -11.68 -4.24
C LEU A 85 -4.61 -12.47 -4.03
N PRO A 86 -5.35 -12.20 -2.94
CA PRO A 86 -6.71 -12.69 -2.79
C PRO A 86 -7.55 -12.41 -4.05
N PRO A 87 -8.27 -13.40 -4.61
CA PRO A 87 -9.05 -13.23 -5.83
C PRO A 87 -10.00 -12.03 -5.80
N GLU A 88 -10.62 -11.77 -4.66
CA GLU A 88 -11.55 -10.67 -4.44
C GLU A 88 -10.87 -9.29 -4.59
N VAL A 89 -9.58 -9.19 -4.25
CA VAL A 89 -8.77 -7.98 -4.49
C VAL A 89 -8.48 -7.81 -5.97
N ALA A 90 -8.14 -8.90 -6.65
CA ALA A 90 -7.88 -8.88 -8.09
C ALA A 90 -9.14 -8.56 -8.91
N GLU A 91 -10.31 -9.04 -8.48
CA GLU A 91 -11.61 -8.76 -9.11
C GLU A 91 -12.09 -7.33 -8.85
N PHE A 92 -11.80 -6.77 -7.67
CA PHE A 92 -12.20 -5.41 -7.33
C PHE A 92 -11.35 -4.33 -8.04
N ILE A 93 -10.07 -4.61 -8.30
CA ILE A 93 -9.13 -3.66 -8.88
C ILE A 93 -8.96 -3.87 -10.39
N ASP A 94 -9.63 -3.02 -11.19
CA ASP A 94 -9.49 -2.98 -12.66
C ASP A 94 -8.34 -2.05 -13.12
N TRP A 95 -7.22 -2.08 -12.41
CA TRP A 95 -6.05 -1.27 -12.78
C TRP A 95 -5.18 -2.00 -13.81
N GLN A 96 -4.77 -1.27 -14.84
CA GLN A 96 -3.75 -1.72 -15.77
C GLN A 96 -2.39 -1.83 -15.06
N ASP A 97 -1.54 -2.73 -15.55
CA ASP A 97 -0.24 -3.05 -14.95
C ASP A 97 0.68 -1.83 -14.79
N ASP A 98 0.58 -0.85 -15.68
CA ASP A 98 1.40 0.36 -15.71
C ASP A 98 0.89 1.49 -14.79
N VAL A 99 -0.27 1.30 -14.15
CA VAL A 99 -0.84 2.26 -13.20
C VAL A 99 0.16 2.48 -12.07
N THR A 100 0.50 3.76 -11.85
CA THR A 100 1.28 4.14 -10.66
C THR A 100 0.39 4.00 -9.43
N VAL A 101 0.89 3.28 -8.43
CA VAL A 101 0.23 3.07 -7.15
C VAL A 101 1.09 3.63 -6.02
N TYR A 102 0.42 4.00 -4.94
CA TYR A 102 1.05 4.48 -3.71
C TYR A 102 0.66 3.57 -2.56
N PHE A 103 1.65 2.99 -1.90
CA PHE A 103 1.48 2.22 -0.68
C PHE A 103 1.81 3.12 0.51
N CYS A 104 0.78 3.53 1.23
CA CYS A 104 0.86 4.55 2.28
C CYS A 104 0.84 3.87 3.65
N TYR A 105 2.02 3.60 4.21
CA TYR A 105 2.13 3.09 5.58
C TYR A 105 1.75 4.15 6.61
N GLU A 106 2.32 5.35 6.46
CA GLU A 106 2.08 6.49 7.36
C GLU A 106 2.47 7.78 6.63
N LYS A 107 2.18 8.93 7.24
CA LYS A 107 2.40 10.27 6.70
C LYS A 107 3.81 10.50 6.15
N TYR A 108 4.83 9.93 6.77
CA TYR A 108 6.23 10.11 6.35
C TYR A 108 6.83 8.90 5.65
N ASN A 109 6.03 7.86 5.39
CA ASN A 109 6.47 6.64 4.72
C ASN A 109 5.44 6.22 3.67
N VAL A 110 5.71 6.62 2.42
CA VAL A 110 4.94 6.24 1.25
C VAL A 110 5.89 5.68 0.21
N ILE A 111 5.51 4.56 -0.40
CA ILE A 111 6.22 3.98 -1.54
C ILE A 111 5.41 4.20 -2.80
N GLU A 112 6.05 4.72 -3.84
CA GLU A 112 5.51 4.72 -5.20
C GLU A 112 6.02 3.49 -5.95
N THR A 113 5.13 2.80 -6.65
CA THR A 113 5.52 1.73 -7.58
C THR A 113 4.49 1.58 -8.71
N LYS A 114 4.62 0.53 -9.53
CA LYS A 114 3.64 0.12 -10.52
C LYS A 114 2.72 -0.95 -9.95
N TRP A 115 1.46 -0.97 -10.41
CA TRP A 115 0.49 -1.98 -9.99
C TRP A 115 1.00 -3.39 -10.25
N SER A 116 1.63 -3.66 -11.40
CA SER A 116 2.25 -4.96 -11.69
C SER A 116 3.31 -5.36 -10.67
N VAL A 117 4.17 -4.43 -10.25
CA VAL A 117 5.23 -4.66 -9.26
C VAL A 117 4.63 -4.91 -7.87
N PHE A 118 3.62 -4.14 -7.48
CA PHE A 118 2.89 -4.41 -6.24
C PHE A 118 2.24 -5.80 -6.26
N LYS A 119 1.48 -6.14 -7.32
CA LYS A 119 0.83 -7.46 -7.43
C LYS A 119 1.81 -8.62 -7.29
N LYS A 120 2.98 -8.49 -7.91
CA LYS A 120 4.00 -9.54 -7.89
C LYS A 120 4.67 -9.71 -6.52
N HIS A 121 4.82 -8.62 -5.77
CA HIS A 121 5.58 -8.58 -4.52
C HIS A 121 4.74 -8.13 -3.32
N TRP A 122 3.42 -8.31 -3.38
CA TRP A 122 2.48 -7.76 -2.40
C TRP A 122 2.76 -8.26 -0.98
N LYS A 123 3.22 -9.52 -0.86
CA LYS A 123 3.65 -10.10 0.41
C LYS A 123 4.79 -9.32 1.05
N ASN A 124 5.76 -8.85 0.26
CA ASN A 124 6.86 -8.02 0.75
C ASN A 124 6.36 -6.69 1.33
N PHE A 125 5.37 -6.06 0.68
CA PHE A 125 4.79 -4.80 1.16
C PHE A 125 4.08 -4.98 2.51
N LEU A 126 3.56 -6.18 2.79
CA LEU A 126 2.85 -6.51 4.04
C LEU A 126 3.73 -7.11 5.14
N PHE A 127 5.06 -7.19 4.97
CA PHE A 127 5.96 -7.45 6.11
C PHE A 127 5.87 -6.37 7.20
N TYR A 128 5.32 -5.20 6.85
CA TYR A 128 5.00 -4.13 7.79
C TYR A 128 3.52 -3.73 7.58
N ASP A 129 2.61 -4.43 8.25
CA ASP A 129 1.16 -4.36 8.06
C ASP A 129 0.44 -3.38 9.03
N ASP A 130 1.14 -2.32 9.43
CA ASP A 130 0.68 -1.29 10.37
C ASP A 130 -0.38 -0.35 9.76
N GLY A 131 -1.48 -0.93 9.29
CA GLY A 131 -2.61 -0.22 8.68
C GLY A 131 -2.38 0.40 7.30
N PRO A 132 -1.51 -0.12 6.40
CA PRO A 132 -1.21 0.60 5.15
C PRO A 132 -2.42 0.71 4.23
N ILE A 133 -2.50 1.85 3.54
CA ILE A 133 -3.54 2.12 2.54
C ILE A 133 -2.90 2.15 1.15
N LEU A 134 -3.40 1.30 0.23
CA LEU A 134 -3.00 1.31 -1.17
C LEU A 134 -3.97 2.15 -2.00
N ILE A 135 -3.43 3.04 -2.81
CA ILE A 135 -4.21 3.88 -3.72
C ILE A 135 -3.58 3.95 -5.12
N GLY A 136 -4.42 4.00 -6.15
CA GLY A 136 -3.97 4.22 -7.53
C GLY A 136 -3.93 5.71 -7.89
N ARG A 137 -2.93 6.12 -8.68
CA ARG A 137 -2.86 7.49 -9.21
C ARG A 137 -4.07 7.75 -10.12
N ARG A 138 -4.89 8.76 -9.76
CA ARG A 138 -6.14 9.13 -10.46
C ARG A 138 -7.18 7.99 -10.50
N ARG A 139 -7.14 7.09 -9.52
CA ARG A 139 -8.08 5.98 -9.36
C ARG A 139 -8.92 6.18 -8.11
N LYS A 140 -10.18 5.77 -8.11
CA LYS A 140 -11.03 5.93 -6.93
C LYS A 140 -10.87 4.77 -5.97
N GLU A 141 -10.57 3.59 -6.49
CA GLU A 141 -10.36 2.38 -5.71
C GLU A 141 -9.27 2.59 -4.66
N ALA A 142 -9.47 2.01 -3.49
CA ALA A 142 -8.51 1.94 -2.41
C ALA A 142 -8.61 0.60 -1.69
N LEU A 143 -7.48 0.13 -1.19
CA LEU A 143 -7.38 -1.00 -0.29
C LEU A 143 -6.83 -0.52 1.05
N TRP A 144 -7.40 -0.97 2.16
CA TRP A 144 -6.87 -0.71 3.49
C TRP A 144 -6.61 -2.03 4.20
N PHE A 145 -5.33 -2.37 4.35
CA PHE A 145 -4.88 -3.56 5.06
C PHE A 145 -4.85 -3.24 6.55
N ASP A 146 -5.59 -3.99 7.35
CA ASP A 146 -5.56 -3.87 8.80
C ASP A 146 -4.63 -4.91 9.45
N THR A 147 -4.31 -4.65 10.71
CA THR A 147 -3.44 -5.49 11.55
C THR A 147 -4.10 -6.79 12.02
N GLN A 148 -5.37 -7.02 11.68
CA GLN A 148 -6.11 -8.24 12.00
C GLN A 148 -6.12 -9.23 10.83
N GLY A 149 -5.35 -8.96 9.77
CA GLY A 149 -5.25 -9.84 8.61
C GLY A 149 -6.35 -9.65 7.57
N THR A 150 -7.14 -8.57 7.66
CA THR A 150 -8.17 -8.27 6.66
C THR A 150 -7.85 -7.02 5.85
N VAL A 151 -8.31 -7.01 4.61
CA VAL A 151 -8.17 -5.89 3.68
C VAL A 151 -9.57 -5.40 3.31
N LYS A 152 -9.83 -4.13 3.59
CA LYS A 152 -11.06 -3.45 3.17
C LYS A 152 -10.89 -2.94 1.75
N LEU A 153 -11.89 -3.20 0.91
CA LEU A 153 -11.93 -2.76 -0.48
C LEU A 153 -13.02 -1.71 -0.65
N GLY A 154 -12.66 -0.58 -1.23
CA GLY A 154 -13.54 0.57 -1.26
C GLY A 154 -13.16 1.66 -2.25
N PHE A 155 -13.86 2.78 -2.15
CA PHE A 155 -13.65 3.96 -2.99
C PHE A 155 -13.37 5.20 -2.14
N ARG A 156 -12.39 5.98 -2.57
CA ARG A 156 -12.12 7.32 -2.05
C ARG A 156 -13.19 8.28 -2.54
N ASN A 157 -13.69 9.11 -1.62
CA ASN A 157 -14.63 10.18 -1.90
C ASN A 157 -13.93 11.45 -2.39
#